data_AF-A0A2W4QC91-F1
#
_entry.id   AF-A0A2W4QC91-F1
#
_cell.length_a   1.000
_cell.length_b   1.000
_cell.length_c   1.000
_cell.angle_alpha   90.00
_cell.angle_beta   90.00
_cell.angle_gamma   90.00
#
_symmetry.space_group_name_H-M   'P 1'
#
loop_
_entity.id
_entity.type
_entity.pdbx_description
1 polymer ?
#
loop_
_entity_poly.entity_id
_entity_poly.type
_entity_poly.pdbx_seq_one_letter_code
_entity_poly.pdbx_strand_id
1 'polypeptide(L)'
;MALTRSPVAATCAIALLAAGMGIARPANSALISRRATTGQGTAIGLMDSFDSLGRIIGPVLGGSLYRRGLTLPFLSGAVLFAVALLLAAAWVAGAGPDPAGTGPDPTEQGHA
;
A
#
# COMPACT_ATOMS: atom_id res chain seq x y z
N MET A 1 -4.65 -12.75 27.25
CA MET A 1 -3.32 -13.39 27.40
C MET A 1 -3.22 -14.73 26.63
N ALA A 2 -3.90 -14.89 25.48
CA ALA A 2 -3.96 -16.16 24.74
C ALA A 2 -3.31 -16.12 23.34
N LEU A 3 -2.88 -14.95 22.86
CA LEU A 3 -2.27 -14.77 21.53
C LEU A 3 -0.77 -15.13 21.50
N THR A 4 -0.12 -15.26 22.66
CA THR A 4 1.32 -15.58 22.78
C THR A 4 1.63 -17.09 22.68
N ARG A 5 0.62 -17.97 22.52
CA ARG A 5 0.79 -19.41 22.75
C ARG A 5 1.40 -20.20 21.57
N SER A 6 1.48 -19.63 20.36
CA SER A 6 2.10 -20.30 19.22
C SER A 6 3.05 -19.37 18.45
N PRO A 7 4.38 -19.52 18.57
CA PRO A 7 5.34 -18.74 17.77
C PRO A 7 5.11 -18.89 16.27
N VAL A 8 4.53 -20.02 15.85
CA VAL A 8 4.12 -20.29 14.46
C VAL A 8 3.14 -19.25 13.92
N ALA A 9 2.12 -18.85 14.70
CA ALA A 9 1.12 -17.88 14.24
C ALA A 9 1.73 -16.48 14.01
N ALA A 10 2.68 -16.08 14.85
CA ALA A 10 3.41 -14.83 14.67
C ALA A 10 4.30 -14.88 13.41
N THR A 11 5.00 -15.99 13.18
CA THR A 11 5.80 -16.19 11.97
C THR A 11 4.94 -16.17 10.72
N CYS A 12 3.78 -16.85 10.73
CA CYS A 12 2.83 -16.82 9.60
C CYS A 12 2.33 -15.39 9.34
N ALA A 13 1.98 -14.63 10.38
CA ALA A 13 1.52 -13.26 10.24
C ALA A 13 2.60 -12.34 9.62
N ILE A 14 3.85 -12.45 10.09
CA ILE A 14 4.98 -11.69 9.55
C ILE A 14 5.29 -12.13 8.10
N ALA A 15 5.22 -13.42 7.80
CA ALA A 15 5.45 -13.94 6.45
C ALA A 15 4.39 -13.42 5.46
N LEU A 16 3.11 -13.42 5.86
CA LEU A 16 2.03 -12.84 5.06
C LEU A 16 2.22 -11.34 4.85
N LEU A 17 2.60 -10.61 5.89
CA LEU A 17 2.89 -9.17 5.80
C LEU A 17 4.07 -8.89 4.85
N ALA A 18 5.14 -9.67 4.96
CA ALA A 18 6.33 -9.55 4.11
C ALA A 18 6.00 -9.84 2.64
N ALA A 19 5.23 -10.90 2.38
CA ALA A 19 4.76 -11.22 1.04
C ALA A 19 3.91 -10.08 0.46
N GLY A 20 2.98 -9.53 1.24
CA GLY A 20 2.16 -8.38 0.85
C GLY A 20 3.01 -7.16 0.49
N MET A 21 3.96 -6.78 1.34
CA MET A 21 4.87 -5.65 1.06
C MET A 21 5.75 -5.91 -0.18
N GLY A 22 6.22 -7.14 -0.38
CA GLY A 22 7.08 -7.51 -1.51
C GLY A 22 6.39 -7.34 -2.87
N ILE A 23 5.09 -7.61 -2.94
CA ILE A 23 4.30 -7.50 -4.18
C ILE A 23 3.74 -6.08 -4.38
N ALA A 24 3.43 -5.37 -3.29
CA ALA A 24 2.82 -4.04 -3.34
C ALA A 24 3.69 -3.03 -4.10
N ARG A 25 5.00 -2.98 -3.83
CA ARG A 25 5.91 -2.00 -4.44
C ARG A 25 6.00 -2.09 -5.97
N PRO A 26 6.27 -3.25 -6.60
CA PRO A 26 6.30 -3.35 -8.06
C PRO A 26 4.91 -3.14 -8.69
N ALA A 27 3.83 -3.59 -8.04
CA ALA A 27 2.47 -3.36 -8.53
C ALA A 27 2.12 -1.86 -8.57
N ASN A 28 2.44 -1.12 -7.51
CA ASN A 28 2.18 0.31 -7.44
C ASN A 28 3.07 1.09 -8.42
N SER A 29 4.33 0.70 -8.58
CA SER A 29 5.25 1.27 -9.58
C SER A 29 4.73 1.08 -11.01
N ALA A 30 4.23 -0.12 -11.35
CA ALA A 30 3.66 -0.40 -12.67
C ALA A 30 2.36 0.40 -12.93
N LEU A 31 1.52 0.61 -11.91
CA LEU A 31 0.32 1.45 -12.01
C LEU A 31 0.68 2.92 -12.21
N ILE A 32 1.65 3.43 -11.45
CA ILE A 32 2.16 4.79 -11.58
C ILE A 32 2.74 4.99 -12.98
N SER A 33 3.55 4.06 -13.48
CA SER A 33 4.13 4.10 -14.83
C SER A 33 3.06 4.30 -15.92
N ARG A 34 1.93 3.59 -15.82
CA ARG A 34 0.83 3.70 -16.80
C ARG A 34 -0.02 4.96 -16.69
N ARG A 35 -0.08 5.59 -15.50
CA ARG A 35 -0.99 6.72 -15.21
C ARG A 35 -0.27 8.06 -14.97
N ALA A 36 1.06 8.07 -14.89
CA ALA A 36 1.82 9.27 -14.59
C ALA A 36 1.93 10.21 -15.79
N THR A 37 1.18 11.30 -15.75
CA THR A 37 1.29 12.43 -16.70
C THR A 37 2.44 13.39 -16.35
N THR A 38 2.85 13.46 -15.08
CA THR A 38 3.89 14.37 -14.56
C THR A 38 5.31 13.78 -14.61
N GLY A 39 5.46 12.55 -15.12
CA GLY A 39 6.73 11.81 -15.18
C GLY A 39 6.90 10.78 -14.06
N GLN A 40 7.30 9.56 -14.44
CA GLN A 40 7.40 8.40 -13.55
C GLN A 40 8.33 8.62 -12.34
N GLY A 41 9.46 9.33 -12.54
CA GLY A 41 10.43 9.59 -11.47
C GLY A 41 9.88 10.43 -10.32
N THR A 42 9.13 11.50 -10.62
CA THR A 42 8.51 12.36 -9.61
C THR A 42 7.41 11.62 -8.85
N ALA A 43 6.60 10.83 -9.54
CA ALA A 43 5.52 10.07 -8.91
C ALA A 43 6.05 8.92 -8.02
N ILE A 44 7.07 8.19 -8.47
CA ILE A 44 7.75 7.19 -7.63
C ILE A 44 8.48 7.86 -6.45
N GLY A 45 9.13 9.00 -6.66
CA GLY A 45 9.78 9.76 -5.59
C GLY A 45 8.81 10.22 -4.50
N LEU A 46 7.59 10.61 -4.88
CA LEU A 46 6.53 10.95 -3.92
C LEU A 46 6.05 9.73 -3.14
N MET A 47 5.88 8.58 -3.81
CA MET A 47 5.54 7.30 -3.17
C MET A 47 6.59 6.90 -2.12
N ASP A 48 7.87 6.93 -2.48
CA ASP A 48 8.97 6.57 -1.58
C ASP A 48 9.12 7.57 -0.42
N SER A 49 8.75 8.84 -0.63
CA SER A 49 8.70 9.87 0.42
C SER A 49 7.62 9.56 1.46
N PHE A 50 6.43 9.14 1.04
CA PHE A 50 5.37 8.70 1.95
C PHE A 50 5.73 7.40 2.68
N ASP A 51 6.41 6.44 2.04
CA ASP A 51 6.92 5.23 2.71
C ASP A 51 7.89 5.59 3.83
N SER A 52 8.83 6.49 3.53
CA SER A 52 9.81 6.99 4.52
C SER A 52 9.12 7.70 5.69
N LEU A 53 8.12 8.54 5.41
CA LEU A 53 7.33 9.21 6.44
C LEU A 53 6.61 8.20 7.34
N GLY A 54 6.03 7.15 6.78
CA GLY A 54 5.41 6.05 7.52
C GLY A 54 6.41 5.33 8.43
N ARG A 55 7.63 5.09 7.96
CA ARG A 55 8.71 4.47 8.77
C ARG A 55 9.20 5.34 9.93
N ILE A 56 9.11 6.67 9.80
CA ILE A 56 9.47 7.61 10.88
C ILE A 56 8.32 7.73 11.89
N ILE A 57 7.11 7.97 11.40
CA ILE A 57 5.94 8.23 12.25
C ILE A 57 5.42 6.94 12.91
N GLY A 58 5.50 5.81 12.21
CA GLY A 58 4.97 4.53 12.64
C GLY A 58 5.49 4.06 14.00
N PRO A 59 6.82 3.96 14.22
CA PRO A 59 7.38 3.58 15.52
C PRO A 59 7.08 4.59 16.63
N VAL A 60 7.03 5.89 16.33
CA VAL A 60 6.73 6.95 17.31
C VAL A 60 5.29 6.81 17.82
N LEU A 61 4.33 6.69 16.90
CA LEU A 61 2.93 6.46 17.24
C LEU A 61 2.72 5.09 17.89
N GLY A 62 3.28 4.04 17.29
CA GLY A 62 3.16 2.66 17.76
C GLY A 62 3.74 2.47 19.16
N GLY A 63 4.93 3.04 19.43
CA GLY A 63 5.55 3.01 20.75
C GLY A 63 4.76 3.83 21.78
N SER A 64 4.18 4.97 21.38
CA SER A 64 3.30 5.76 22.25
C SER A 64 2.02 5.01 22.64
N LEU A 65 1.40 4.33 21.67
CA LEU A 65 0.21 3.50 21.87
C LEU A 65 0.51 2.24 22.68
N TYR A 66 1.69 1.63 22.47
CA TYR A 66 2.13 0.44 23.20
C TYR A 66 2.23 0.69 24.71
N ARG A 67 2.64 1.90 25.14
CA ARG A 67 2.66 2.28 26.57
C ARG A 67 1.28 2.24 27.22
N ARG A 68 0.20 2.43 26.46
CA ARG A 68 -1.19 2.41 26.95
C ARG A 68 -1.79 1.00 26.93
N GLY A 69 -1.19 0.06 26.20
CA GLY A 69 -1.63 -1.33 26.13
C GLY A 69 -1.04 -2.09 24.93
N LEU A 70 -0.71 -3.37 25.12
CA LEU A 70 -0.07 -4.22 24.10
C LEU A 70 -0.89 -4.38 22.82
N THR A 71 -2.22 -4.29 22.88
CA THR A 71 -3.13 -4.52 21.74
C THR A 71 -3.43 -3.24 20.93
N LEU A 72 -3.22 -2.06 21.53
CA LEU A 72 -3.54 -0.78 20.91
C LEU A 72 -2.79 -0.47 19.61
N PRO A 73 -1.46 -0.71 19.48
CA PRO A 73 -0.76 -0.43 18.22
C PRO A 73 -1.24 -1.33 17.06
N PHE A 74 -1.65 -2.57 17.35
CA PHE A 74 -2.21 -3.47 16.35
C PHE A 74 -3.61 -3.01 15.92
N LEU A 75 -4.46 -2.61 16.88
CA LEU A 75 -5.80 -2.13 16.58
C LEU A 75 -5.76 -0.80 15.79
N SER A 76 -4.86 0.13 16.15
CA SER A 76 -4.67 1.36 15.38
C SER A 76 -4.19 1.10 13.96
N GLY A 77 -3.30 0.11 13.78
CA GLY A 77 -2.85 -0.31 12.45
C GLY A 77 -4.00 -0.89 11.61
N ALA A 78 -4.83 -1.73 12.22
CA ALA A 78 -6.01 -2.30 11.56
C ALA A 78 -7.02 -1.21 11.15
N VAL A 79 -7.29 -0.23 12.02
CA VAL A 79 -8.16 0.92 11.70
C VAL A 79 -7.57 1.76 10.58
N LEU A 80 -6.26 2.05 10.61
CA LEU A 80 -5.59 2.82 9.57
C LEU A 80 -5.67 2.12 8.21
N PHE A 81 -5.42 0.81 8.16
CA PHE A 81 -5.56 0.02 6.94
C PHE A 81 -7.02 -0.04 6.45
N ALA A 82 -7.99 -0.16 7.35
CA ALA A 82 -9.41 -0.15 6.99
C ALA A 82 -9.82 1.20 6.37
N VAL A 83 -9.40 2.32 6.95
CA VAL A 83 -9.65 3.66 6.39
C VAL A 83 -8.99 3.80 5.01
N ALA A 84 -7.75 3.37 4.86
CA ALA A 84 -7.05 3.41 3.57
C ALA A 84 -7.78 2.58 2.50
N LEU A 85 -8.26 1.39 2.86
CA LEU A 85 -9.04 0.54 1.96
C LEU A 85 -10.37 1.18 1.56
N LEU A 86 -11.09 1.79 2.52
CA LEU A 86 -12.35 2.49 2.24
C LEU A 86 -12.14 3.69 1.32
N LEU A 87 -11.08 4.47 1.53
CA LEU A 87 -10.72 5.58 0.64
C LEU A 87 -10.38 5.09 -0.76
N ALA A 88 -9.60 4.02 -0.88
CA ALA A 88 -9.28 3.40 -2.17
C ALA A 88 -10.53 2.88 -2.87
N ALA A 89 -11.41 2.18 -2.14
CA ALA A 89 -12.67 1.67 -2.66
C ALA A 89 -13.61 2.80 -3.10
N ALA A 90 -13.71 3.89 -2.33
CA ALA A 90 -14.50 5.06 -2.68
C ALA A 90 -13.94 5.75 -3.94
N TRP A 91 -12.61 5.84 -4.08
CA TRP A 91 -11.97 6.35 -5.30
C TRP A 91 -12.25 5.48 -6.51
N VAL A 92 -12.18 4.16 -6.36
CA VAL A 92 -12.48 3.21 -7.45
C VAL A 92 -13.98 3.24 -7.80
N ALA A 93 -14.87 3.38 -6.82
CA ALA A 93 -16.31 3.45 -7.06
C ALA A 93 -16.74 4.79 -7.69
N GLY A 94 -16.05 5.89 -7.37
CA GLY A 94 -16.29 7.22 -7.94
C GLY A 94 -15.62 7.44 -9.29
N ALA A 95 -14.52 6.73 -9.58
CA ALA A 95 -13.96 6.65 -10.91
C ALA A 95 -14.87 5.77 -11.78
N GLY A 96 -15.69 6.38 -12.64
CA GLY A 96 -16.42 5.63 -13.66
C GLY A 96 -15.48 4.74 -14.49
N PRO A 97 -16.00 3.70 -15.18
CA PRO A 97 -15.20 2.75 -15.95
C PRO A 97 -14.15 3.45 -16.80
N ASP A 98 -12.89 3.06 -16.61
CA ASP A 98 -11.75 3.62 -17.35
C ASP A 98 -12.00 3.43 -18.86
N PRO A 99 -12.07 4.51 -19.68
CA PRO A 99 -12.25 4.41 -21.11
C PRO A 99 -11.03 3.80 -21.83
N ALA A 100 -9.93 3.53 -21.13
CA ALA A 100 -8.73 2.90 -21.68
C ALA A 100 -8.84 1.37 -21.87
N GLY A 101 -10.04 0.87 -22.19
CA GLY A 101 -10.32 -0.52 -22.52
C GLY A 101 -10.48 -0.81 -24.02
N THR A 102 -10.35 0.18 -24.91
CA THR A 102 -10.46 -0.05 -26.37
C THR A 102 -9.57 0.90 -27.17
N GLY A 103 -8.38 0.42 -27.54
CA GLY A 103 -7.57 1.02 -28.58
C GLY A 103 -6.20 0.33 -28.65
N PRO A 104 -5.79 -0.27 -29.79
CA PRO A 104 -4.40 -0.65 -29.96
C PRO A 104 -3.52 0.60 -29.79
N ASP A 105 -2.37 0.39 -29.15
CA ASP A 105 -1.36 1.42 -28.92
C ASP A 105 -1.00 2.11 -30.25
N PRO A 106 -1.12 3.44 -30.38
CA PRO A 106 -0.72 4.17 -31.58
C PRO A 106 0.77 3.96 -31.93
N THR A 107 1.58 3.44 -31.00
CA THR A 107 3.00 3.15 -31.21
C THR A 107 3.27 1.78 -31.86
N GLU A 108 2.28 0.90 -32.01
CA GLU A 108 2.43 -0.39 -32.74
C GLU A 108 2.16 -0.27 -34.26
N GLN A 109 1.72 0.88 -34.77
CA GLN A 109 1.41 1.07 -36.21
C GLN A 109 2.52 1.76 -37.01
N GLY A 110 3.73 1.90 -36.46
CA GLY A 110 4.75 2.79 -37.00
C GLY A 110 6.14 2.21 -37.25
N HIS A 111 6.33 0.89 -37.33
CA HIS A 111 7.63 0.31 -37.72
C HIS A 111 7.46 -1.00 -38.50
N ALA A 112 7.11 -0.89 -39.79
CA ALA A 112 7.30 -1.90 -40.82
C ALA A 112 7.98 -1.26 -42.03
#